data_AF-A0A924KKD3-F1
#
_entry.id   AF-A0A924KKD3-F1
#
_cell.length_a   1.000
_cell.length_b   1.000
_cell.length_c   1.000
_cell.angle_alpha   90.00
_cell.angle_beta   90.00
_cell.angle_gamma   90.00
#
_symmetry.space_group_name_H-M   'P 1'
#
loop_
_entity.id
_entity.type
_entity.pdbx_description
1 polymer ?
#
loop_
_entity_poly.entity_id
_entity_poly.type
_entity_poly.pdbx_seq_one_letter_code
_entity_poly.pdbx_strand_id
1 'polypeptide(L)'
;MSGIFISFEGIDGAGKSTHIDGLAEAFRRQGRAVVLTREPGGTPLAEQLRKMVLNDAMDPMTEALLVFAARRDHVMQVIRPALNRDAVVL
;
A
#
# COMPACT_ATOMS: atom_id res chain seq x y z
N MET A 1 -0.96 17.35 14.50
CA MET A 1 0.16 16.39 14.31
C MET A 1 0.17 16.02 12.85
N SER A 2 1.29 15.85 12.17
CA SER A 2 1.29 15.50 10.73
C SER A 2 1.03 14.01 10.48
N GLY A 3 0.47 13.68 9.31
CA GLY A 3 0.40 12.31 8.80
C GLY A 3 1.78 11.64 8.71
N ILE A 4 1.81 10.30 8.81
CA ILE A 4 3.04 9.50 8.67
C ILE A 4 2.81 8.43 7.60
N PHE A 5 3.79 8.26 6.71
CA PHE A 5 3.79 7.18 5.71
C PHE A 5 4.99 6.27 5.94
N ILE A 6 4.74 4.98 6.17
CA ILE A 6 5.76 3.95 6.37
C ILE A 6 5.46 2.83 5.40
N SER A 7 6.44 2.40 4.60
CA SER A 7 6.32 1.20 3.77
C SER A 7 7.17 0.07 4.36
N PHE A 8 6.72 -1.16 4.15
CA PHE A 8 7.43 -2.37 4.54
C PHE A 8 7.85 -3.15 3.31
N GLU A 9 9.16 -3.24 3.08
CA GLU A 9 9.75 -3.92 1.93
C GLU A 9 10.49 -5.19 2.36
N GLY A 10 10.60 -6.14 1.44
CA GLY A 10 11.30 -7.40 1.65
C GLY A 10 10.71 -8.53 0.82
N ILE A 11 11.44 -9.65 0.76
CA ILE A 11 10.99 -10.84 0.03
C ILE A 11 9.76 -11.49 0.68
N ASP A 12 9.12 -12.41 -0.04
CA ASP A 12 8.04 -13.22 0.52
C ASP A 12 8.55 -14.09 1.67
N GLY A 13 7.73 -14.21 2.71
CA GLY A 13 8.12 -14.90 3.95
C GLY A 13 9.00 -14.08 4.91
N ALA A 14 9.41 -12.84 4.58
CA ALA A 14 10.21 -12.00 5.47
C ALA A 14 9.48 -11.48 6.74
N GLY A 15 8.23 -11.91 6.98
CA GLY A 15 7.46 -11.52 8.16
C GLY A 15 6.85 -10.11 8.11
N LYS A 16 6.75 -9.49 6.92
CA LYS A 16 6.23 -8.12 6.75
C LYS A 16 4.86 -7.91 7.42
N SER A 17 3.90 -8.80 7.15
CA SER A 17 2.54 -8.68 7.71
C SER A 17 2.52 -8.68 9.23
N THR A 18 3.31 -9.56 9.86
CA THR A 18 3.44 -9.63 11.32
C THR A 18 3.96 -8.32 11.92
N HIS A 19 4.96 -7.70 11.29
CA HIS A 19 5.51 -6.42 11.75
C HIS A 19 4.53 -5.26 11.52
N ILE A 20 3.81 -5.26 10.40
CA ILE A 20 2.77 -4.26 10.09
C ILE A 20 1.69 -4.28 11.16
N ASP A 21 1.17 -5.47 11.50
CA ASP A 21 0.09 -5.61 12.48
C ASP A 21 0.51 -5.09 13.86
N GLY A 22 1.70 -5.46 14.34
CA GLY A 22 2.23 -4.97 15.61
C GLY A 22 2.44 -3.46 15.64
N LEU A 23 2.94 -2.87 14.55
CA LEU A 23 3.11 -1.42 14.45
C LEU A 23 1.76 -0.70 14.37
N ALA A 24 0.79 -1.26 13.65
CA ALA A 24 -0.56 -0.71 13.54
C ALA A 24 -1.24 -0.65 14.91
N GLU A 25 -1.14 -1.72 15.70
CA GLU A 25 -1.65 -1.73 17.07
C GLU A 25 -0.95 -0.70 17.96
N ALA A 26 0.39 -0.58 17.86
CA ALA A 26 1.13 0.41 18.63
C ALA A 26 0.64 1.84 18.36
N PHE A 27 0.39 2.21 17.10
CA PHE A 27 -0.17 3.52 16.76
C PHE A 27 -1.63 3.68 17.19
N ARG A 28 -2.46 2.63 17.05
CA ARG A 28 -3.85 2.66 17.53
C ARG A 28 -3.93 2.87 19.04
N ARG A 29 -3.05 2.22 19.83
CA ARG A 29 -2.95 2.45 21.29
C ARG A 29 -2.55 3.88 21.67
N GLN A 30 -1.88 4.60 20.77
CA GLN A 30 -1.56 6.02 20.94
C GLN A 30 -2.71 6.95 20.50
N GLY A 31 -3.88 6.40 20.14
CA GLY A 31 -5.04 7.16 19.68
C GLY A 31 -4.94 7.66 18.24
N ARG A 32 -4.02 7.11 17.43
CA ARG A 32 -3.86 7.54 16.03
C ARG A 32 -4.78 6.76 15.09
N ALA A 33 -5.31 7.45 14.08
CA ALA A 33 -5.94 6.80 12.94
C ALA A 33 -4.88 6.07 12.11
N VAL A 34 -5.13 4.79 11.80
CA VAL A 34 -4.23 3.94 11.00
C VAL A 34 -4.96 3.42 9.79
N VAL A 35 -4.35 3.58 8.62
CA VAL A 35 -4.78 3.02 7.34
C VAL A 35 -3.77 1.96 6.95
N LEU A 36 -4.21 0.71 6.89
CA LEU A 36 -3.43 -0.40 6.35
C LEU A 36 -3.72 -0.54 4.86
N THR A 37 -2.68 -0.64 4.04
CA THR A 37 -2.83 -0.86 2.61
C THR A 37 -1.63 -1.62 2.04
N ARG A 38 -1.66 -1.96 0.74
CA ARG A 38 -0.59 -2.73 0.08
C ARG A 38 -0.48 -2.41 -1.41
N GLU A 39 0.69 -2.68 -1.98
CA GLU A 39 0.93 -2.62 -3.41
C GLU A 39 1.51 -3.94 -3.96
N PRO A 40 1.31 -4.23 -5.26
CA PRO A 40 0.27 -3.64 -6.13
C PRO A 40 -1.13 -4.03 -5.61
N GLY A 41 -2.06 -3.08 -5.54
CA GLY A 41 -3.39 -3.23 -4.93
C GLY A 41 -3.85 -1.97 -4.19
N GLY A 42 -4.78 -2.14 -3.24
CA GLY A 42 -5.22 -1.05 -2.35
C GLY A 42 -6.43 -0.25 -2.83
N THR A 43 -6.84 -0.40 -4.09
CA THR A 43 -8.09 0.14 -4.66
C THR A 43 -8.73 -0.87 -5.61
N PRO A 44 -10.03 -0.74 -5.95
CA PRO A 44 -10.67 -1.64 -6.91
C PRO A 44 -9.95 -1.70 -8.27
N LEU A 45 -9.48 -0.55 -8.79
CA LEU A 45 -8.72 -0.49 -10.05
C LEU A 45 -7.33 -1.11 -9.88
N ALA A 46 -6.59 -0.77 -8.82
CA ALA A 46 -5.27 -1.33 -8.58
C ALA A 46 -5.31 -2.86 -8.38
N GLU A 47 -6.38 -3.41 -7.79
CA GLU A 47 -6.58 -4.86 -7.67
C GLU A 47 -6.88 -5.52 -9.03
N GLN A 48 -7.53 -4.83 -9.97
CA GLN A 48 -7.69 -5.34 -11.35
C GLN A 48 -6.35 -5.36 -12.08
N LEU A 49 -5.56 -4.29 -11.98
CA LEU A 49 -4.23 -4.21 -12.58
C LEU A 49 -3.28 -5.26 -11.99
N ARG A 50 -3.33 -5.48 -10.67
CA ARG A 50 -2.60 -6.56 -9.98
C ARG A 50 -2.91 -7.92 -10.61
N LYS A 51 -4.18 -8.22 -10.90
CA LYS A 51 -4.56 -9.51 -11.51
C LYS A 51 -3.92 -9.71 -12.87
N MET A 52 -3.84 -8.67 -13.70
CA MET A 52 -3.16 -8.75 -15.00
C MET A 52 -1.66 -9.01 -14.81
N VAL A 53 -1.00 -8.23 -13.95
CA VAL A 53 0.43 -8.38 -13.63
C VAL A 53 0.79 -9.79 -13.16
N LEU A 54 -0.07 -10.42 -12.35
CA LEU A 54 0.23 -11.74 -11.78
C LEU A 54 -0.07 -12.93 -12.71
N ASN A 55 -0.95 -12.78 -13.70
CA ASN A 55 -1.48 -13.91 -14.47
C ASN A 55 -1.14 -13.85 -15.96
N ASP A 56 -0.82 -12.68 -16.50
CA ASP A 56 -0.60 -12.50 -17.93
C ASP A 56 0.88 -12.31 -18.25
N ALA A 57 1.35 -12.94 -19.33
CA ALA A 57 2.69 -12.71 -19.83
C ALA A 57 2.78 -11.32 -20.48
N MET A 58 3.81 -10.55 -20.11
CA MET A 58 4.00 -9.19 -20.63
C MET A 58 5.49 -8.84 -20.75
N ASP A 59 5.77 -7.85 -21.61
CA ASP A 59 7.08 -7.21 -21.64
C ASP A 59 7.38 -6.52 -20.29
N PRO A 60 8.64 -6.56 -19.78
CA PRO A 60 8.98 -5.99 -18.47
C PRO A 60 8.65 -4.49 -18.31
N MET A 61 8.74 -3.70 -19.38
CA MET A 61 8.36 -2.28 -19.32
C MET A 61 6.86 -2.12 -19.19
N THR A 62 6.09 -2.97 -19.87
CA THR A 62 4.62 -2.99 -19.73
C THR A 62 4.20 -3.33 -18.31
N GLU A 63 4.84 -4.34 -17.70
CA GLU A 63 4.61 -4.71 -16.29
C GLU A 63 4.87 -3.53 -15.35
N ALA A 64 6.04 -2.89 -15.49
CA ALA A 64 6.42 -1.75 -14.68
C ALA A 64 5.40 -0.61 -14.81
N LEU A 65 4.98 -0.27 -16.02
CA LEU A 65 4.00 0.80 -16.27
C LEU A 65 2.64 0.48 -15.62
N LEU A 66 2.17 -0.76 -15.67
CA LEU A 66 0.92 -1.16 -15.00
C LEU A 66 1.03 -1.09 -13.48
N VAL A 67 2.17 -1.51 -12.91
CA VAL A 67 2.44 -1.37 -11.47
C VAL A 67 2.44 0.12 -11.05
N PHE A 68 3.06 1.00 -11.84
CA PHE A 68 3.04 2.44 -11.59
C PHE A 68 1.65 3.08 -11.79
N ALA A 69 0.85 2.59 -12.73
CA ALA A 69 -0.53 3.02 -12.90
C ALA A 69 -1.39 2.65 -11.67
N ALA A 70 -1.25 1.42 -11.17
CA ALA A 70 -1.90 0.96 -9.95
C ALA A 70 -1.49 1.81 -8.73
N ARG A 71 -0.18 2.07 -8.57
CA ARG A 71 0.36 2.95 -7.53
C ARG A 71 -0.22 4.36 -7.62
N ARG A 72 -0.34 4.93 -8.82
CA ARG A 72 -0.89 6.28 -8.99
C ARG A 72 -2.33 6.35 -8.49
N ASP A 73 -3.17 5.39 -8.85
CA ASP A 73 -4.55 5.32 -8.38
C ASP A 73 -4.60 5.19 -6.85
N HIS A 74 -3.81 4.26 -6.30
CA HIS A 74 -3.72 4.02 -4.88
C HIS A 74 -3.26 5.26 -4.07
N VAL A 75 -2.26 5.98 -4.56
CA VAL A 75 -1.80 7.24 -3.94
C VAL A 75 -2.92 8.28 -3.91
N MET A 76 -3.65 8.42 -5.01
CA MET A 76 -4.68 9.44 -5.14
C MET A 76 -5.92 9.14 -4.30
N GLN A 77 -6.33 7.87 -4.22
CA GLN A 77 -7.57 7.47 -3.56
C GLN A 77 -7.39 7.11 -2.08
N VAL A 78 -6.23 6.61 -1.67
CA VAL A 78 -6.01 6.08 -0.31
C VAL A 78 -4.92 6.84 0.43
N ILE A 79 -3.68 6.82 -0.09
CA ILE A 79 -2.51 7.30 0.67
C ILE A 79 -2.60 8.80 0.93
N ARG A 80 -2.74 9.63 -0.12
CA ARG A 80 -2.75 11.09 0.02
C ARG A 80 -3.94 11.58 0.85
N PRO A 81 -5.19 11.11 0.65
CA PRO A 81 -6.30 11.48 1.52
C PRO A 81 -6.12 11.06 2.98
N ALA A 82 -5.44 9.94 3.25
CA ALA A 82 -5.13 9.50 4.62
C ALA A 82 -4.10 10.39 5.30
N LEU A 83 -3.02 10.74 4.60
CA LEU A 83 -2.00 11.64 5.13
C LEU A 83 -2.55 13.05 5.37
N ASN A 84 -3.45 13.54 4.51
CA ASN A 84 -4.08 14.86 4.68
C ASN A 84 -4.99 14.96 5.92
N ARG A 85 -5.43 13.84 6.48
CA ARG A 85 -6.20 13.78 7.74
C ARG A 85 -5.35 13.28 8.92
N ASP A 86 -4.03 13.44 8.82
CA ASP A 86 -3.03 13.13 9.84
C ASP A 86 -2.94 11.65 10.26
N ALA A 87 -3.47 10.75 9.44
CA ALA A 87 -3.40 9.31 9.68
C ALA A 87 -1.97 8.77 9.50
N VAL A 88 -1.72 7.61 10.11
CA VAL A 88 -0.60 6.74 9.76
C VAL A 88 -1.03 5.84 8.62
N VAL A 89 -0.27 5.84 7.53
CA VAL A 89 -0.41 4.86 6.44
C VAL A 89 0.72 3.85 6.58
N LEU A 90 0.34 2.57 6.67
CA LEU A 90 1.25 1.42 6.72
C LEU A 90 0.97 0.49 5.53
#